data_AF-A0A2V3UUJ4-F1
#
_entry.id   AF-A0A2V3UUJ4-F1
#
_cell.length_a   1.000
_cell.length_b   1.000
_cell.length_c   1.000
_cell.angle_alpha   90.00
_cell.angle_beta   90.00
_cell.angle_gamma   90.00
#
_symmetry.space_group_name_H-M   'P 1'
#
loop_
_entity.id
_entity.type
_entity.pdbx_description
1 polymer ?
#
loop_
_entity_poly.entity_id
_entity_poly.type
_entity_poly.pdbx_seq_one_letter_code
_entity_poly.pdbx_strand_id
1 'polypeptide(L)'
;MPLRLRRHAALSLSAAAIAVLVASPVSSQQAASPIARYDMDVGTVTGLAAMGSGMGAGLSMMFGGGGNKQAHELVLRLGSVNAAADGKPRADHFMPAVARLGASVPLLTPKPGTRVDTPEELPRDFQRPKGRLLIYWGCGAKAGPGQPVVIDFAKLSAGQIPPNLFAGAMPIDHSVTVGNSKTYGEWPNAETRKLLSADSSLLGEHRIAGNYSPEIKFALAQDFMPAITGKSSPLAGGATQISWNSVANATGYYAWVMTAKANSKGEFQDMVWWSSSASRQFGGALWDWIAPAQVAKLIQQQVVMPPSQTTCTVPAEVTAAGGEFGLGNLYAYGPEANFAWPPRPANARTPWKPEWTARVRYRSNSMWLLNGPDMDAMMRGGDSSEAEPPKKKKKCKGGLGGLLGAVVTGEGC
;
A
#
# COMPACT_ATOMS: atom_id res chain seq x y z
N MET A 1 60.54 66.34 -12.88
CA MET A 1 60.37 67.72 -12.37
C MET A 1 58.88 67.99 -12.21
N PRO A 2 58.41 68.46 -11.04
CA PRO A 2 56.99 68.51 -10.68
C PRO A 2 56.38 69.92 -10.82
N LEU A 3 55.14 70.08 -10.34
CA LEU A 3 54.26 71.28 -10.22
C LEU A 3 53.24 71.41 -11.38
N ARG A 4 51.95 71.74 -11.19
CA ARG A 4 51.07 72.13 -10.07
C ARG A 4 49.64 72.08 -10.66
N LEU A 5 48.61 71.47 -10.06
CA LEU A 5 47.82 71.86 -8.88
C LEU A 5 46.39 72.28 -9.30
N ARG A 6 45.44 71.43 -8.89
CA ARG A 6 44.05 71.69 -8.43
C ARG A 6 43.13 72.58 -9.27
N ARG A 7 41.88 72.13 -9.45
CA ARG A 7 40.75 72.56 -8.60
C ARG A 7 39.39 71.92 -8.96
N HIS A 8 38.69 71.53 -7.89
CA HIS A 8 37.25 71.37 -7.68
C HIS A 8 36.49 70.23 -8.38
N ALA A 9 36.28 69.16 -7.61
CA ALA A 9 35.24 68.16 -7.84
C ALA A 9 33.87 68.73 -7.45
N ALA A 10 32.93 68.76 -8.39
CA ALA A 10 31.51 68.90 -8.13
C ALA A 10 30.90 67.49 -8.06
N LEU A 11 30.42 67.09 -6.89
CA LEU A 11 29.64 65.87 -6.72
C LEU A 11 28.30 66.01 -7.47
N SER A 12 28.12 65.18 -8.50
CA SER A 12 26.83 64.96 -9.16
C SER A 12 26.13 63.80 -8.45
N LEU A 13 25.04 64.07 -7.72
CA LEU A 13 24.13 63.03 -7.23
C LEU A 13 23.44 62.37 -8.44
N SER A 14 23.82 61.14 -8.75
CA SER A 14 23.05 60.27 -9.65
C SER A 14 22.19 59.34 -8.79
N ALA A 15 20.88 59.57 -8.80
CA ALA A 15 19.90 58.68 -8.18
C ALA A 15 19.78 57.39 -9.01
N ALA A 16 20.35 56.29 -8.52
CA ALA A 16 20.13 54.96 -9.07
C ALA A 16 18.76 54.45 -8.58
N ALA A 17 17.80 54.33 -9.50
CA ALA A 17 16.51 53.73 -9.23
C ALA A 17 16.67 52.21 -9.03
N ILE A 18 16.49 51.74 -7.79
CA ILE A 18 16.41 50.32 -7.45
C ILE A 18 15.01 49.84 -7.86
N ALA A 19 14.93 49.03 -8.91
CA ALA A 19 13.71 48.31 -9.26
C ALA A 19 13.49 47.18 -8.25
N VAL A 20 12.69 47.44 -7.22
CA VAL A 20 12.20 46.41 -6.31
C VAL A 20 11.14 45.59 -7.05
N LEU A 21 11.50 44.36 -7.46
CA LEU A 21 10.54 43.35 -7.86
C LEU A 21 9.73 42.94 -6.63
N VAL A 22 8.56 43.55 -6.45
CA VAL A 22 7.59 43.17 -5.42
C VAL A 22 7.00 41.83 -5.84
N ALA A 23 7.51 40.73 -5.29
CA ALA A 23 6.86 39.44 -5.37
C ALA A 23 5.49 39.55 -4.69
N SER A 24 4.43 39.61 -5.49
CA SER A 24 3.07 39.62 -4.97
C SER A 24 2.79 38.25 -4.33
N PRO A 25 2.28 38.18 -3.08
CA PRO A 25 1.85 36.91 -2.52
C PRO A 25 0.69 36.41 -3.36
N VAL A 26 0.88 35.31 -4.08
CA VAL A 26 -0.22 34.53 -4.65
C VAL A 26 -1.01 34.01 -3.46
N SER A 27 -2.02 34.77 -3.05
CA SER A 27 -3.00 34.33 -2.07
C SER A 27 -3.60 33.03 -2.60
N SER A 28 -3.37 31.93 -1.88
CA SER A 28 -4.00 30.64 -2.19
C SER A 28 -5.49 30.78 -1.92
N GLN A 29 -6.24 31.29 -2.89
CA GLN A 29 -7.70 31.28 -2.84
C GLN A 29 -8.15 29.82 -2.75
N GLN A 30 -8.65 29.45 -1.58
CA GLN A 30 -9.17 28.13 -1.30
C GLN A 30 -10.42 27.93 -2.17
N ALA A 31 -10.35 26.98 -3.10
CA ALA A 31 -11.46 26.67 -3.99
C ALA A 31 -12.69 26.25 -3.17
N ALA A 32 -13.90 26.61 -3.61
CA ALA A 32 -15.10 26.10 -2.96
C ALA A 32 -15.19 24.58 -3.16
N SER A 33 -15.72 23.86 -2.18
CA SER A 33 -15.92 22.41 -2.28
C SER A 33 -16.81 22.08 -3.47
N PRO A 34 -16.40 21.16 -4.37
CA PRO A 34 -17.20 20.77 -5.52
C PRO A 34 -18.46 20.02 -5.10
N ILE A 35 -19.42 19.93 -6.02
CA ILE A 35 -20.65 19.15 -5.83
C ILE A 35 -20.29 17.67 -5.68
N ALA A 36 -19.39 17.16 -6.53
CA ALA A 36 -18.91 15.79 -6.49
C ALA A 36 -17.38 15.68 -6.43
N ARG A 37 -16.91 14.69 -5.68
CA ARG A 37 -15.50 14.32 -5.55
C ARG A 37 -15.36 12.85 -5.85
N TYR A 38 -14.37 12.50 -6.67
CA TYR A 38 -14.10 11.14 -7.06
C TYR A 38 -12.62 10.81 -6.79
N ASP A 39 -12.38 9.74 -6.03
CA ASP A 39 -11.05 9.19 -5.80
C ASP A 39 -10.94 7.82 -6.47
N MET A 40 -9.81 7.61 -7.15
CA MET A 40 -9.42 6.36 -7.80
C MET A 40 -8.01 5.98 -7.35
N ASP A 41 -7.93 4.95 -6.51
CA ASP A 41 -6.68 4.44 -5.98
C ASP A 41 -6.27 3.18 -6.73
N VAL A 42 -5.19 3.29 -7.48
CA VAL A 42 -4.72 2.31 -8.47
C VAL A 42 -3.48 1.62 -7.92
N GLY A 43 -3.48 0.29 -7.85
CA GLY A 43 -2.35 -0.44 -7.29
C GLY A 43 -1.91 -1.66 -8.09
N THR A 44 -0.61 -1.92 -8.02
CA THR A 44 0.01 -3.14 -8.53
C THR A 44 0.53 -3.97 -7.36
N VAL A 45 -0.10 -5.11 -7.09
CA VAL A 45 0.25 -6.02 -5.99
C VAL A 45 1.11 -7.17 -6.52
N THR A 46 2.10 -7.64 -5.75
CA THR A 46 3.00 -8.74 -6.16
C THR A 46 3.36 -9.66 -5.00
N GLY A 47 3.94 -10.83 -5.33
CA GLY A 47 4.37 -11.81 -4.34
C GLY A 47 3.20 -12.33 -3.51
N LEU A 48 3.39 -12.51 -2.20
CA LEU A 48 2.33 -12.95 -1.29
C LEU A 48 1.13 -11.98 -1.27
N ALA A 49 1.32 -10.70 -1.65
CA ALA A 49 0.23 -9.72 -1.68
C ALA A 49 -0.77 -10.04 -2.81
N ALA A 50 -0.24 -10.45 -3.97
CA ALA A 50 -1.07 -10.92 -5.09
C ALA A 50 -1.78 -12.24 -4.78
N MET A 51 -1.24 -13.03 -3.84
CA MET A 51 -1.90 -14.23 -3.29
C MET A 51 -2.87 -13.92 -2.14
N GLY A 52 -2.93 -12.68 -1.65
CA GLY A 52 -3.88 -12.26 -0.60
C GLY A 52 -5.10 -11.52 -1.15
N SER A 53 -5.01 -11.01 -2.38
CA SER A 53 -6.08 -10.25 -3.05
C SER A 53 -7.20 -11.16 -3.56
N GLY A 54 -8.04 -11.64 -2.63
CA GLY A 54 -9.32 -12.29 -2.90
C GLY A 54 -9.26 -13.80 -3.20
N MET A 55 -10.44 -14.34 -3.55
CA MET A 55 -10.67 -15.78 -3.82
C MET A 55 -9.86 -16.33 -5.03
N GLY A 56 -9.18 -15.45 -5.78
CA GLY A 56 -8.31 -15.81 -6.91
C GLY A 56 -7.03 -16.55 -6.49
N ALA A 57 -6.54 -16.33 -5.28
CA ALA A 57 -5.34 -17.01 -4.80
C ALA A 57 -5.56 -18.51 -4.50
N GLY A 58 -6.72 -18.85 -3.94
CA GLY A 58 -7.12 -20.24 -3.73
C GLY A 58 -7.35 -21.00 -5.04
N LEU A 59 -7.92 -20.33 -6.05
CA LEU A 59 -8.09 -20.93 -7.38
C LEU A 59 -6.76 -21.05 -8.15
N SER A 60 -5.87 -20.05 -8.11
CA SER A 60 -4.60 -20.11 -8.85
C SER A 60 -3.68 -21.23 -8.35
N MET A 61 -3.73 -21.51 -7.05
CA MET A 61 -3.01 -22.66 -6.46
C MET A 61 -3.64 -24.00 -6.85
N MET A 62 -4.98 -24.05 -7.02
CA MET A 62 -5.71 -25.28 -7.35
C MET A 62 -5.60 -25.70 -8.83
N PHE A 63 -5.34 -24.76 -9.74
CA PHE A 63 -5.20 -25.03 -11.17
C PHE A 63 -3.74 -25.18 -11.64
N GLY A 64 -2.77 -25.34 -10.73
CA GLY A 64 -1.35 -25.51 -11.09
C GLY A 64 -0.77 -24.30 -11.84
N GLY A 65 -1.43 -23.14 -11.74
CA GLY A 65 -1.06 -21.93 -12.45
C GLY A 65 0.12 -21.24 -11.78
N GLY A 66 1.34 -21.67 -12.12
CA GLY A 66 2.60 -20.99 -11.78
C GLY A 66 2.80 -19.67 -12.54
N GLY A 67 1.77 -18.81 -12.58
CA GLY A 67 1.76 -17.65 -13.46
C GLY A 67 0.69 -16.64 -13.09
N ASN A 68 0.94 -15.86 -12.04
CA ASN A 68 0.79 -14.41 -12.08
C ASN A 68 1.43 -13.82 -10.82
N LYS A 69 2.68 -13.37 -10.98
CA LYS A 69 3.50 -12.72 -9.94
C LYS A 69 2.99 -11.32 -9.57
N GLN A 70 1.92 -10.89 -10.23
CA GLN A 70 1.36 -9.56 -10.19
C GLN A 70 -0.16 -9.66 -10.33
N ALA A 71 -0.87 -8.86 -9.56
CA ALA A 71 -2.27 -8.55 -9.79
C ALA A 71 -2.48 -7.04 -9.68
N HIS A 72 -3.66 -6.59 -10.08
CA HIS A 72 -4.05 -5.19 -9.99
C HIS A 72 -5.14 -5.03 -8.95
N GLU A 73 -5.05 -3.95 -8.19
CA GLU A 73 -6.07 -3.51 -7.25
C GLU A 73 -6.58 -2.13 -7.67
N LEU A 74 -7.83 -1.86 -7.33
CA LEU A 74 -8.46 -0.60 -7.65
C LEU A 74 -9.53 -0.30 -6.61
N VAL A 75 -9.45 0.87 -5.98
CA VAL A 75 -10.45 1.36 -5.01
C VAL A 75 -11.03 2.66 -5.53
N LEU A 76 -12.35 2.68 -5.69
CA LEU A 76 -13.11 3.76 -6.29
C LEU A 76 -14.06 4.34 -5.26
N ARG A 77 -14.09 5.67 -5.14
CA ARG A 77 -14.92 6.35 -4.14
C ARG A 77 -15.53 7.60 -4.75
N LEU A 78 -16.86 7.66 -4.80
CA LEU A 78 -17.62 8.83 -5.25
C LEU A 78 -18.37 9.43 -4.06
N GLY A 79 -18.11 10.69 -3.78
CA GLY A 79 -18.79 11.45 -2.74
C GLY A 79 -19.46 12.69 -3.32
N SER A 80 -20.67 12.99 -2.86
CA SER A 80 -21.44 14.16 -3.28
C SER A 80 -22.06 14.89 -2.11
N VAL A 81 -22.27 16.19 -2.27
CA VAL A 81 -23.06 17.02 -1.35
C VAL A 81 -24.56 16.94 -1.63
N ASN A 82 -24.96 16.37 -2.76
CA ASN A 82 -26.37 16.16 -3.12
C ASN A 82 -26.88 14.82 -2.55
N ALA A 83 -28.19 14.74 -2.31
CA ALA A 83 -28.88 13.49 -2.04
C ALA A 83 -29.35 12.86 -3.36
N ALA A 84 -29.51 11.54 -3.39
CA ALA A 84 -30.23 10.87 -4.47
C ALA A 84 -31.72 11.27 -4.44
N ALA A 85 -32.24 11.78 -5.56
CA ALA A 85 -33.59 12.35 -5.64
C ALA A 85 -34.72 11.37 -5.23
N ASP A 86 -34.52 10.07 -5.49
CA ASP A 86 -35.47 8.98 -5.18
C ASP A 86 -35.12 8.23 -3.88
N GLY A 87 -34.15 8.73 -3.11
CA GLY A 87 -33.63 8.05 -1.91
C GLY A 87 -32.85 6.76 -2.21
N LYS A 88 -32.62 6.42 -3.48
CA LYS A 88 -31.95 5.19 -3.92
C LYS A 88 -30.69 5.57 -4.70
N PRO A 89 -29.55 5.80 -4.02
CA PRO A 89 -28.32 6.22 -4.69
C PRO A 89 -27.85 5.14 -5.67
N ARG A 90 -27.57 5.58 -6.90
CA ARG A 90 -27.03 4.74 -7.97
C ARG A 90 -25.98 5.53 -8.73
N ALA A 91 -24.80 4.95 -8.90
CA ALA A 91 -23.76 5.47 -9.76
C ALA A 91 -22.94 4.31 -10.33
N ASP A 92 -22.35 4.55 -11.51
CA ASP A 92 -21.53 3.59 -12.23
C ASP A 92 -20.25 4.28 -12.71
N HIS A 93 -19.15 3.54 -12.69
CA HIS A 93 -17.92 3.89 -13.39
C HIS A 93 -17.79 3.08 -14.67
N PHE A 94 -17.83 3.79 -15.79
CA PHE A 94 -17.58 3.28 -17.13
C PHE A 94 -16.10 3.49 -17.44
N MET A 95 -15.33 2.41 -17.45
CA MET A 95 -13.90 2.42 -17.79
C MET A 95 -13.69 2.06 -19.26
N PRO A 96 -12.49 2.33 -19.82
CA PRO A 96 -12.11 1.81 -21.12
C PRO A 96 -12.28 0.29 -21.22
N ALA A 97 -12.64 -0.22 -22.40
CA ALA A 97 -12.81 -1.66 -22.61
C ALA A 97 -11.55 -2.48 -22.28
N VAL A 98 -10.36 -1.87 -22.42
CA VAL A 98 -9.06 -2.45 -22.07
C VAL A 98 -8.89 -2.72 -20.57
N ALA A 99 -9.76 -2.17 -19.71
CA ALA A 99 -9.79 -2.50 -18.27
C ALA A 99 -10.33 -3.91 -18.02
N ARG A 100 -11.06 -4.50 -18.97
CA ARG A 100 -11.65 -5.85 -18.90
C ARG A 100 -12.61 -6.06 -17.71
N LEU A 101 -13.28 -4.98 -17.26
CA LEU A 101 -14.28 -5.02 -16.17
C LEU A 101 -15.74 -5.05 -16.69
N GLY A 102 -15.95 -5.31 -17.97
CA GLY A 102 -17.26 -5.21 -18.62
C GLY A 102 -17.68 -3.76 -18.88
N ALA A 103 -18.99 -3.54 -19.07
CA ALA A 103 -19.52 -2.21 -19.45
C ALA A 103 -19.33 -1.13 -18.38
N SER A 104 -19.51 -1.48 -17.11
CA SER A 104 -19.31 -0.59 -15.95
C SER A 104 -19.08 -1.38 -14.66
N VAL A 105 -18.60 -0.70 -13.63
CA VAL A 105 -18.68 -1.19 -12.24
C VAL A 105 -19.62 -0.29 -11.43
N PRO A 106 -20.58 -0.86 -10.68
CA PRO A 106 -21.48 -0.07 -9.85
C PRO A 106 -20.76 0.45 -8.61
N LEU A 107 -21.00 1.71 -8.26
CA LEU A 107 -20.53 2.37 -7.04
C LEU A 107 -21.67 2.35 -6.02
N LEU A 108 -21.52 1.53 -4.98
CA LEU A 108 -22.60 1.27 -4.02
C LEU A 108 -22.33 1.94 -2.69
N THR A 109 -23.38 2.47 -2.07
CA THR A 109 -23.30 2.93 -0.68
C THR A 109 -23.17 1.73 0.24
N PRO A 110 -22.15 1.67 1.12
CA PRO A 110 -22.05 0.60 2.10
C PRO A 110 -23.27 0.60 3.03
N LYS A 111 -23.77 -0.59 3.38
CA LYS A 111 -24.82 -0.70 4.37
C LYS A 111 -24.23 -0.31 5.75
N PRO A 112 -24.98 0.41 6.60
CA PRO A 112 -24.53 0.68 7.97
C PRO A 112 -24.11 -0.63 8.66
N GLY A 113 -22.91 -0.67 9.23
CA GLY A 113 -22.37 -1.86 9.92
C GLY A 113 -21.72 -2.93 9.01
N THR A 114 -21.74 -2.79 7.68
CA THR A 114 -21.01 -3.73 6.78
C THR A 114 -19.62 -3.25 6.40
N ARG A 115 -19.23 -2.06 6.85
CA ARG A 115 -17.90 -1.51 6.61
C ARG A 115 -17.02 -1.78 7.82
N VAL A 116 -15.92 -2.51 7.60
CA VAL A 116 -14.86 -2.73 8.59
C VAL A 116 -13.98 -1.47 8.69
N ASP A 117 -14.58 -0.31 8.91
CA ASP A 117 -13.85 0.95 9.15
C ASP A 117 -13.68 1.23 10.64
N THR A 118 -14.55 0.66 11.45
CA THR A 118 -14.25 0.34 12.84
C THR A 118 -13.69 -1.08 12.85
N PRO A 119 -12.64 -1.38 13.62
CA PRO A 119 -12.45 -2.77 14.05
C PRO A 119 -13.84 -3.22 14.52
N GLU A 120 -14.37 -4.31 13.94
CA GLU A 120 -15.55 -4.95 14.50
C GLU A 120 -15.37 -4.96 16.02
N GLU A 121 -16.43 -4.65 16.79
CA GLU A 121 -16.44 -5.02 18.20
C GLU A 121 -15.86 -6.41 18.25
N LEU A 122 -14.64 -6.50 18.79
CA LEU A 122 -13.85 -7.71 18.75
C LEU A 122 -14.81 -8.83 19.13
N PRO A 123 -14.88 -9.93 18.34
CA PRO A 123 -15.84 -11.01 18.59
C PRO A 123 -15.97 -11.23 20.10
N ARG A 124 -17.17 -11.50 20.64
CA ARG A 124 -17.31 -11.62 22.11
C ARG A 124 -16.34 -12.66 22.73
N ASP A 125 -15.81 -13.56 21.90
CA ASP A 125 -14.82 -14.58 22.19
C ASP A 125 -13.36 -14.21 21.77
N PHE A 126 -13.09 -12.94 21.42
CA PHE A 126 -11.76 -12.47 21.06
C PHE A 126 -10.88 -12.48 22.31
N GLN A 127 -10.12 -13.56 22.43
CA GLN A 127 -9.04 -13.63 23.39
C GLN A 127 -8.01 -12.59 23.00
N ARG A 128 -7.89 -11.55 23.84
CA ARG A 128 -6.84 -10.54 23.69
C ARG A 128 -5.50 -11.27 23.55
N PRO A 129 -4.70 -10.97 22.51
CA PRO A 129 -3.44 -11.65 22.32
C PRO A 129 -2.60 -11.50 23.58
N LYS A 130 -2.14 -12.63 24.13
CA LYS A 130 -1.14 -12.64 25.21
C LYS A 130 0.22 -12.29 24.60
N GLY A 131 1.20 -11.89 25.40
CA GLY A 131 2.56 -11.60 24.93
C GLY A 131 2.84 -10.12 24.69
N ARG A 132 3.90 -9.83 23.93
CA ARG A 132 4.42 -8.46 23.74
C ARG A 132 4.54 -8.12 22.27
N LEU A 133 4.36 -6.85 21.93
CA LEU A 133 4.73 -6.25 20.64
C LEU A 133 5.99 -5.41 20.81
N LEU A 134 7.06 -5.80 20.13
CA LEU A 134 8.34 -5.12 20.11
C LEU A 134 8.45 -4.31 18.81
N ILE A 135 8.64 -3.01 18.95
CA ILE A 135 8.66 -2.07 17.83
C ILE A 135 10.08 -1.57 17.59
N TYR A 136 10.56 -1.76 16.37
CA TYR A 136 11.87 -1.32 15.88
C TYR A 136 11.71 -0.44 14.64
N TRP A 137 12.64 0.47 14.38
CA TRP A 137 12.58 1.36 13.23
C TRP A 137 13.99 1.71 12.72
N GLY A 138 14.05 2.06 11.45
CA GLY A 138 15.24 2.58 10.78
C GLY A 138 16.00 1.49 10.04
N CYS A 139 16.67 1.90 8.95
CA CYS A 139 17.59 1.08 8.21
C CYS A 139 18.96 1.06 8.89
N GLY A 140 19.46 -0.11 9.27
CA GLY A 140 20.79 -0.26 9.85
C GLY A 140 21.06 -1.68 10.32
N ALA A 141 22.33 -2.05 10.44
CA ALA A 141 22.72 -3.39 10.92
C ALA A 141 22.35 -3.63 12.40
N LYS A 142 22.18 -2.54 13.17
CA LYS A 142 21.89 -2.55 14.61
C LYS A 142 20.75 -1.58 14.93
N ALA A 143 19.90 -1.96 15.87
CA ALA A 143 18.85 -1.11 16.38
C ALA A 143 19.45 0.12 17.09
N GLY A 144 18.91 1.30 16.81
CA GLY A 144 19.39 2.54 17.41
C GLY A 144 18.99 2.71 18.88
N PRO A 145 19.51 3.72 19.58
CA PRO A 145 19.13 4.01 20.96
C PRO A 145 17.61 4.14 21.14
N GLY A 146 17.09 3.62 22.27
CA GLY A 146 15.66 3.68 22.59
C GLY A 146 14.79 2.65 21.87
N GLN A 147 15.39 1.66 21.22
CA GLN A 147 14.72 0.52 20.58
C GLN A 147 15.02 -0.79 21.32
N PRO A 148 14.08 -1.75 21.38
CA PRO A 148 12.69 -1.61 20.94
C PRO A 148 11.83 -0.78 21.89
N VAL A 149 10.72 -0.26 21.37
CA VAL A 149 9.57 0.08 22.24
C VAL A 149 8.76 -1.18 22.47
N VAL A 150 8.54 -1.55 23.73
CA VAL A 150 7.80 -2.76 24.11
C VAL A 150 6.39 -2.37 24.54
N ILE A 151 5.40 -2.86 23.79
CA ILE A 151 4.00 -2.83 24.16
C ILE A 151 3.65 -4.19 24.78
N ASP A 152 3.21 -4.18 26.02
CA ASP A 152 2.70 -5.37 26.69
C ASP A 152 1.17 -5.41 26.52
N PHE A 153 0.65 -6.45 25.85
CA PHE A 153 -0.77 -6.56 25.59
C PHE A 153 -1.59 -6.71 26.88
N ALA A 154 -1.04 -7.31 27.93
CA ALA A 154 -1.71 -7.40 29.22
C ALA A 154 -1.84 -6.02 29.87
N LYS A 155 -0.83 -5.16 29.74
CA LYS A 155 -0.90 -3.77 30.24
C LYS A 155 -1.87 -2.92 29.44
N LEU A 156 -1.88 -3.05 28.11
CA LEU A 156 -2.89 -2.40 27.26
C LEU A 156 -4.30 -2.81 27.66
N SER A 157 -4.50 -4.09 27.95
CA SER A 157 -5.79 -4.65 28.37
C SER A 157 -6.30 -4.06 29.70
N ALA A 158 -5.37 -3.56 30.52
CA ALA A 158 -5.62 -2.85 31.78
C ALA A 158 -5.70 -1.32 31.63
N GLY A 159 -5.81 -0.81 30.38
CA GLY A 159 -5.95 0.61 30.08
C GLY A 159 -4.62 1.40 30.08
N GLN A 160 -3.47 0.72 30.18
CA GLN A 160 -2.16 1.37 30.19
C GLN A 160 -1.60 1.47 28.77
N ILE A 161 -1.87 2.57 28.09
CA ILE A 161 -1.32 2.86 26.76
C ILE A 161 0.03 3.58 26.90
N PRO A 162 1.13 3.07 26.32
CA PRO A 162 2.41 3.77 26.34
C PRO A 162 2.28 5.18 25.74
N PRO A 163 2.73 6.24 26.44
CA PRO A 163 2.71 7.58 25.87
C PRO A 163 3.64 7.68 24.67
N ASN A 164 3.27 8.48 23.66
CA ASN A 164 4.07 8.74 22.45
C ASN A 164 4.45 7.48 21.66
N LEU A 165 3.53 6.52 21.57
CA LEU A 165 3.77 5.28 20.83
C LEU A 165 4.12 5.54 19.36
N PHE A 166 3.47 6.53 18.75
CA PHE A 166 3.76 7.01 17.40
C PHE A 166 4.38 8.42 17.48
N ALA A 167 5.49 8.63 16.79
CA ALA A 167 6.27 9.87 16.86
C ALA A 167 5.79 10.91 15.84
N GLY A 168 4.69 11.63 16.13
CA GLY A 168 4.19 12.75 15.32
C GLY A 168 2.89 12.45 14.58
N ALA A 169 2.33 13.46 13.91
CA ALA A 169 1.06 13.32 13.17
C ALA A 169 1.27 12.51 11.89
N MET A 170 0.42 11.50 11.68
CA MET A 170 0.34 10.77 10.42
C MET A 170 -0.11 11.70 9.28
N PRO A 171 0.27 11.41 8.02
CA PRO A 171 -0.30 12.09 6.87
C PRO A 171 -1.83 12.12 6.93
N ILE A 172 -2.41 13.31 6.93
CA ILE A 172 -3.86 13.48 6.78
C ILE A 172 -4.13 13.51 5.28
N ASP A 173 -4.69 12.43 4.76
CA ASP A 173 -5.21 12.43 3.40
C ASP A 173 -6.68 12.88 3.39
N HIS A 174 -6.99 13.84 2.53
CA HIS A 174 -8.35 14.35 2.34
C HIS A 174 -9.12 13.49 1.33
N SER A 175 -9.14 12.18 1.56
CA SER A 175 -9.89 11.21 0.77
C SER A 175 -11.40 11.44 0.81
N VAL A 176 -12.09 10.98 -0.23
CA VAL A 176 -13.54 10.82 -0.25
C VAL A 176 -13.93 9.71 0.73
N THR A 177 -14.80 10.03 1.69
CA THR A 177 -15.28 9.08 2.70
C THR A 177 -16.79 9.22 2.89
N VAL A 178 -17.39 8.22 3.55
CA VAL A 178 -18.80 8.29 3.97
C VAL A 178 -19.01 9.51 4.88
N GLY A 179 -18.12 9.72 5.85
CA GLY A 179 -18.25 10.79 6.85
C GLY A 179 -18.15 12.21 6.29
N ASN A 180 -17.59 12.40 5.09
CA ASN A 180 -17.49 13.70 4.45
C ASN A 180 -18.40 13.85 3.22
N SER A 181 -19.37 12.95 3.02
CA SER A 181 -20.26 12.94 1.85
C SER A 181 -21.72 12.82 2.27
N LYS A 182 -22.62 13.59 1.64
CA LYS A 182 -24.07 13.43 1.84
C LYS A 182 -24.59 12.17 1.16
N THR A 183 -24.04 11.83 0.00
CA THR A 183 -24.26 10.54 -0.67
C THR A 183 -22.92 10.02 -1.16
N TYR A 184 -22.71 8.72 -0.98
CA TYR A 184 -21.43 8.06 -1.18
C TYR A 184 -21.62 6.74 -1.93
N GLY A 185 -20.69 6.40 -2.82
CA GLY A 185 -20.63 5.11 -3.48
C GLY A 185 -19.20 4.62 -3.62
N GLU A 186 -18.99 3.31 -3.49
CA GLU A 186 -17.67 2.71 -3.62
C GLU A 186 -17.63 1.42 -4.44
N TRP A 187 -16.43 1.10 -4.90
CA TRP A 187 -16.07 -0.19 -5.47
C TRP A 187 -14.61 -0.51 -5.07
N PRO A 188 -14.24 -1.77 -4.78
CA PRO A 188 -15.07 -2.96 -4.78
C PRO A 188 -16.19 -2.90 -3.73
N ASN A 189 -17.23 -3.71 -3.91
CA ASN A 189 -18.38 -3.78 -3.01
C ASN A 189 -18.94 -5.21 -2.95
N ALA A 190 -19.84 -5.46 -2.00
CA ALA A 190 -20.36 -6.80 -1.73
C ALA A 190 -21.19 -7.41 -2.88
N GLU A 191 -21.76 -6.58 -3.77
CA GLU A 191 -22.66 -7.04 -4.84
C GLU A 191 -21.91 -7.45 -6.10
N THR A 192 -20.69 -6.95 -6.32
CA THR A 192 -19.88 -7.29 -7.49
C THR A 192 -18.55 -7.91 -7.13
N ARG A 193 -18.25 -9.07 -7.73
CA ARG A 193 -16.99 -9.81 -7.54
C ARG A 193 -16.06 -9.71 -8.73
N LYS A 194 -16.09 -8.57 -9.43
CA LYS A 194 -15.21 -8.34 -10.58
C LYS A 194 -13.78 -8.20 -10.09
N LEU A 195 -12.86 -8.89 -10.76
CA LEU A 195 -11.44 -8.86 -10.44
C LEU A 195 -10.70 -8.24 -11.62
N LEU A 196 -9.71 -7.41 -11.32
CA LEU A 196 -8.75 -6.97 -12.32
C LEU A 196 -7.75 -8.11 -12.58
N SER A 197 -7.41 -8.30 -13.85
CA SER A 197 -6.35 -9.22 -14.25
C SER A 197 -5.03 -8.46 -14.38
N ALA A 198 -3.91 -9.19 -14.45
CA ALA A 198 -2.60 -8.59 -14.76
C ALA A 198 -2.55 -7.87 -16.12
N ASP A 199 -3.44 -8.25 -17.05
CA ASP A 199 -3.54 -7.63 -18.38
C ASP A 199 -4.52 -6.43 -18.44
N SER A 200 -5.17 -6.09 -17.32
CA SER A 200 -6.09 -4.96 -17.28
C SER A 200 -5.32 -3.65 -17.40
N SER A 201 -5.82 -2.74 -18.24
CA SER A 201 -5.26 -1.39 -18.45
C SER A 201 -6.28 -0.30 -18.12
N LEU A 202 -5.81 0.82 -17.58
CA LEU A 202 -6.63 2.00 -17.29
C LEU A 202 -6.48 3.10 -18.33
N LEU A 203 -5.74 2.87 -19.43
CA LEU A 203 -5.50 3.93 -20.41
C LEU A 203 -6.76 4.29 -21.20
N GLY A 204 -7.02 5.60 -21.31
CA GLY A 204 -8.11 6.16 -22.11
C GLY A 204 -9.21 6.83 -21.29
N GLU A 205 -10.40 6.89 -21.87
CA GLU A 205 -11.53 7.67 -21.36
C GLU A 205 -12.28 6.97 -20.21
N HIS A 206 -12.52 7.70 -19.14
CA HIS A 206 -13.33 7.30 -17.99
C HIS A 206 -14.55 8.20 -17.85
N ARG A 207 -15.67 7.60 -17.49
CA ARG A 207 -16.91 8.31 -17.21
C ARG A 207 -17.59 7.77 -15.96
N ILE A 208 -17.99 8.66 -15.06
CA ILE A 208 -18.77 8.32 -13.88
C ILE A 208 -20.10 9.04 -13.98
N ALA A 209 -21.20 8.29 -13.88
CA ALA A 209 -22.55 8.82 -13.96
C ALA A 209 -23.42 8.22 -12.86
N GLY A 210 -24.32 9.03 -12.31
CA GLY A 210 -25.21 8.61 -11.24
C GLY A 210 -26.34 9.62 -10.99
N ASN A 211 -27.26 9.27 -10.11
CA ASN A 211 -28.44 10.10 -9.79
C ASN A 211 -28.23 11.10 -8.64
N TYR A 212 -27.00 11.25 -8.15
CA TYR A 212 -26.66 12.13 -7.02
C TYR A 212 -25.39 12.96 -7.26
N SER A 213 -24.79 12.89 -8.45
CA SER A 213 -23.63 13.71 -8.83
C SER A 213 -23.78 14.24 -10.27
N PRO A 214 -23.15 15.37 -10.62
CA PRO A 214 -22.90 15.68 -12.03
C PRO A 214 -22.09 14.55 -12.68
N GLU A 215 -22.18 14.45 -14.01
CA GLU A 215 -21.38 13.48 -14.77
C GLU A 215 -19.91 13.90 -14.76
N ILE A 216 -19.03 12.96 -14.40
CA ILE A 216 -17.57 13.16 -14.33
C ILE A 216 -16.95 12.47 -15.54
N LYS A 217 -16.08 13.18 -16.26
CA LYS A 217 -15.34 12.64 -17.43
C LYS A 217 -13.88 13.06 -17.37
N PHE A 218 -12.98 12.10 -17.52
CA PHE A 218 -11.54 12.35 -17.61
C PHE A 218 -10.86 11.24 -18.39
N ALA A 219 -9.66 11.52 -18.90
CA ALA A 219 -8.85 10.55 -19.61
C ALA A 219 -7.56 10.27 -18.83
N LEU A 220 -7.19 9.00 -18.69
CA LEU A 220 -5.91 8.60 -18.10
C LEU A 220 -4.87 8.35 -19.19
N ALA A 221 -3.73 9.04 -19.05
CA ALA A 221 -2.53 8.83 -19.86
C ALA A 221 -1.50 7.92 -19.15
N GLN A 222 -1.80 7.50 -17.93
CA GLN A 222 -0.95 6.65 -17.12
C GLN A 222 -1.72 5.39 -16.75
N ASP A 223 -1.02 4.26 -16.79
CA ASP A 223 -1.53 2.96 -16.38
C ASP A 223 -1.00 2.57 -14.98
N PHE A 224 -1.32 1.35 -14.55
CA PHE A 224 -0.74 0.73 -13.35
C PHE A 224 0.78 0.92 -13.27
N MET A 225 1.30 1.12 -12.05
CA MET A 225 2.74 1.19 -11.84
C MET A 225 3.41 -0.16 -12.15
N PRO A 226 4.69 -0.17 -12.57
CA PRO A 226 5.43 -1.40 -12.68
C PRO A 226 5.48 -2.16 -11.35
N ALA A 227 5.48 -3.49 -11.43
CA ALA A 227 5.65 -4.36 -10.29
C ALA A 227 6.93 -4.05 -9.48
N ILE A 228 6.78 -3.91 -8.16
CA ILE A 228 7.88 -3.94 -7.22
C ILE A 228 8.06 -5.35 -6.67
N THR A 229 9.29 -5.82 -6.49
CA THR A 229 9.58 -7.15 -5.92
C THR A 229 10.59 -7.01 -4.80
N GLY A 230 10.15 -7.29 -3.57
CA GLY A 230 11.02 -7.33 -2.40
C GLY A 230 11.78 -8.65 -2.31
N LYS A 231 13.05 -8.58 -1.91
CA LYS A 231 13.91 -9.72 -1.61
C LYS A 231 14.64 -9.49 -0.31
N SER A 232 15.05 -10.58 0.35
CA SER A 232 15.89 -10.53 1.54
C SER A 232 17.08 -11.46 1.46
N SER A 233 18.21 -11.02 1.99
CA SER A 233 19.42 -11.82 2.14
C SER A 233 20.02 -11.61 3.54
N PRO A 234 20.41 -12.67 4.25
CA PRO A 234 21.08 -12.54 5.54
C PRO A 234 22.45 -11.85 5.36
N LEU A 235 22.84 -11.06 6.35
CA LEU A 235 24.16 -10.44 6.46
C LEU A 235 24.94 -11.03 7.64
N ALA A 236 26.27 -10.84 7.61
CA ALA A 236 27.12 -11.13 8.75
C ALA A 236 26.64 -10.35 9.99
N GLY A 237 26.67 -11.00 11.16
CA GLY A 237 26.22 -10.39 12.42
C GLY A 237 24.71 -10.43 12.66
N GLY A 238 23.95 -11.17 11.85
CA GLY A 238 22.53 -11.48 12.08
C GLY A 238 21.54 -10.45 11.54
N ALA A 239 22.01 -9.36 10.94
CA ALA A 239 21.17 -8.40 10.23
C ALA A 239 20.65 -9.01 8.91
N THR A 240 19.57 -8.45 8.37
CA THR A 240 19.01 -8.90 7.08
C THR A 240 18.98 -7.74 6.11
N GLN A 241 19.60 -7.85 4.94
CA GLN A 241 19.44 -6.87 3.88
C GLN A 241 18.12 -7.15 3.15
N ILE A 242 17.29 -6.12 2.99
CA ILE A 242 16.17 -6.11 2.07
C ILE A 242 16.53 -5.28 0.83
N SER A 243 16.11 -5.73 -0.35
CA SER A 243 16.37 -5.06 -1.62
C SER A 243 15.21 -5.23 -2.60
N TRP A 244 15.11 -4.33 -3.57
CA TRP A 244 14.06 -4.36 -4.60
C TRP A 244 14.54 -3.77 -5.93
N ASN A 245 13.78 -4.04 -7.00
CA ASN A 245 14.00 -3.40 -8.30
C ASN A 245 13.58 -1.92 -8.29
N SER A 246 14.24 -1.09 -9.10
CA SER A 246 13.77 0.27 -9.35
C SER A 246 12.40 0.25 -10.02
N VAL A 247 11.50 1.12 -9.58
CA VAL A 247 10.15 1.27 -10.14
C VAL A 247 10.05 2.63 -10.84
N ALA A 248 9.71 2.61 -12.13
CA ALA A 248 9.56 3.85 -12.90
C ALA A 248 8.48 4.75 -12.28
N ASN A 249 8.76 6.05 -12.21
CA ASN A 249 7.89 7.08 -11.62
C ASN A 249 7.58 6.90 -10.12
N ALA A 250 8.29 6.03 -9.40
CA ALA A 250 8.17 5.98 -7.95
C ALA A 250 8.60 7.30 -7.32
N THR A 251 7.83 7.79 -6.36
CA THR A 251 8.08 9.04 -5.63
C THR A 251 8.77 8.80 -4.28
N GLY A 252 8.71 7.58 -3.77
CA GLY A 252 9.39 7.13 -2.55
C GLY A 252 9.03 5.69 -2.18
N TYR A 253 9.73 5.13 -1.20
CA TYR A 253 9.52 3.77 -0.73
C TYR A 253 9.32 3.68 0.77
N TYR A 254 8.47 2.76 1.21
CA TYR A 254 8.31 2.43 2.61
C TYR A 254 8.26 0.92 2.79
N ALA A 255 9.02 0.40 3.75
CA ALA A 255 9.06 -1.02 4.06
C ALA A 255 8.73 -1.26 5.53
N TRP A 256 8.10 -2.40 5.80
CA TRP A 256 7.96 -2.91 7.15
C TRP A 256 8.02 -4.43 7.17
N VAL A 257 8.37 -4.98 8.32
CA VAL A 257 8.46 -6.41 8.57
C VAL A 257 7.68 -6.71 9.84
N MET A 258 6.90 -7.79 9.80
CA MET A 258 6.39 -8.44 11.00
C MET A 258 7.00 -9.83 11.14
N THR A 259 7.44 -10.20 12.32
CA THR A 259 7.86 -11.57 12.66
C THR A 259 7.35 -11.91 14.05
N ALA A 260 7.17 -13.19 14.33
CA ALA A 260 6.64 -13.65 15.61
C ALA A 260 7.51 -14.77 16.16
N LYS A 261 7.68 -14.76 17.49
CA LYS A 261 8.37 -15.79 18.24
C LYS A 261 7.39 -16.52 19.12
N ALA A 262 7.46 -17.84 19.08
CA ALA A 262 6.76 -18.71 20.03
C ALA A 262 7.72 -19.16 21.15
N ASN A 263 7.17 -19.43 22.33
CA ASN A 263 7.92 -20.03 23.43
C ASN A 263 8.15 -21.54 23.18
N SER A 264 8.85 -22.21 24.10
CA SER A 264 9.15 -23.65 24.01
C SER A 264 7.92 -24.57 24.03
N LYS A 265 6.74 -24.04 24.38
CA LYS A 265 5.45 -24.74 24.34
C LYS A 265 4.66 -24.45 23.05
N GLY A 266 5.22 -23.69 22.12
CA GLY A 266 4.55 -23.28 20.89
C GLY A 266 3.54 -22.14 21.06
N GLU A 267 3.47 -21.52 22.25
CA GLU A 267 2.57 -20.39 22.48
C GLU A 267 3.22 -19.09 22.01
N PHE A 268 2.43 -18.18 21.44
CA PHE A 268 2.90 -16.86 21.03
C PHE A 268 3.53 -16.12 22.23
N GLN A 269 4.76 -15.64 22.04
CA GLN A 269 5.53 -14.94 23.05
C GLN A 269 5.68 -13.46 22.67
N ASP A 270 6.27 -13.21 21.50
CA ASP A 270 6.63 -11.87 21.05
C ASP A 270 6.23 -11.70 19.57
N MET A 271 5.60 -10.58 19.25
CA MET A 271 5.49 -10.06 17.88
C MET A 271 6.49 -8.94 17.74
N VAL A 272 7.25 -8.94 16.66
CA VAL A 272 8.18 -7.88 16.31
C VAL A 272 7.65 -7.18 15.08
N TRP A 273 7.61 -5.86 15.15
CA TRP A 273 7.26 -5.00 14.01
C TRP A 273 8.39 -4.01 13.78
N TRP A 274 9.03 -4.12 12.62
CA TRP A 274 10.05 -3.20 12.16
C TRP A 274 9.55 -2.32 11.00
N SER A 275 10.00 -1.06 10.91
CA SER A 275 9.79 -0.20 9.72
C SER A 275 11.07 0.47 9.24
N SER A 276 11.10 0.84 7.96
CA SER A 276 12.25 1.55 7.35
C SER A 276 12.39 3.02 7.78
N SER A 277 11.39 3.58 8.48
CA SER A 277 11.38 4.97 8.94
C SER A 277 12.48 5.25 9.96
N ALA A 278 13.13 6.41 9.90
CA ALA A 278 14.10 6.82 10.92
C ALA A 278 13.47 7.18 12.28
N SER A 279 12.14 7.28 12.35
CA SER A 279 11.36 7.60 13.55
C SER A 279 10.27 6.55 13.82
N ARG A 280 9.58 6.67 14.98
CA ARG A 280 8.47 5.78 15.39
C ARG A 280 7.18 6.04 14.62
N GLN A 281 7.28 6.10 13.30
CA GLN A 281 6.17 6.28 12.38
C GLN A 281 5.80 4.91 11.83
N PHE A 282 4.59 4.49 12.16
CA PHE A 282 4.02 3.19 11.85
C PHE A 282 2.52 3.34 11.62
N GLY A 283 1.91 2.37 10.94
CA GLY A 283 0.46 2.29 10.81
C GLY A 283 -0.06 2.53 9.40
N GLY A 284 -1.38 2.34 9.26
CA GLY A 284 -2.07 2.12 7.99
C GLY A 284 -1.89 3.24 6.94
N ALA A 285 -1.87 4.50 7.35
CA ALA A 285 -1.73 5.61 6.39
C ALA A 285 -0.37 5.62 5.65
N LEU A 286 0.67 4.95 6.19
CA LEU A 286 1.94 4.75 5.45
C LEU A 286 1.85 3.59 4.46
N TRP A 287 0.82 2.76 4.54
CA TRP A 287 0.66 1.62 3.65
C TRP A 287 -0.32 1.98 2.53
N ASP A 288 -1.09 3.06 2.68
CA ASP A 288 -2.05 3.59 1.70
C ASP A 288 -1.40 4.33 0.51
N TRP A 289 -2.23 4.92 -0.35
CA TRP A 289 -1.84 5.81 -1.42
C TRP A 289 -1.54 7.21 -0.89
N ILE A 290 -0.28 7.63 -0.96
CA ILE A 290 0.16 8.94 -0.46
C ILE A 290 0.43 9.88 -1.64
N ALA A 291 -0.11 11.10 -1.59
CA ALA A 291 0.12 12.11 -2.61
C ALA A 291 1.62 12.48 -2.73
N PRO A 292 2.16 12.75 -3.93
CA PRO A 292 3.59 13.03 -4.14
C PRO A 292 4.15 14.17 -3.28
N ALA A 293 3.37 15.24 -3.08
CA ALA A 293 3.77 16.37 -2.24
C ALA A 293 3.94 15.97 -0.76
N GLN A 294 3.14 15.01 -0.30
CA GLN A 294 3.23 14.48 1.06
C GLN A 294 4.39 13.48 1.17
N VAL A 295 4.62 12.65 0.15
CA VAL A 295 5.81 11.77 0.07
C VAL A 295 7.09 12.59 0.17
N ALA A 296 7.19 13.72 -0.56
CA ALA A 296 8.36 14.59 -0.50
C ALA A 296 8.64 15.13 0.92
N LYS A 297 7.60 15.51 1.67
CA LYS A 297 7.72 15.92 3.08
C LYS A 297 8.19 14.76 3.97
N LEU A 298 7.63 13.56 3.77
CA LEU A 298 7.99 12.37 4.53
C LEU A 298 9.44 11.93 4.26
N ILE A 299 9.96 12.15 3.06
CA ILE A 299 11.38 11.92 2.73
C ILE A 299 12.27 12.92 3.47
N GLN A 300 11.90 14.21 3.50
CA GLN A 300 12.63 15.22 4.29
C GLN A 300 12.65 14.88 5.79
N GLN A 301 11.58 14.25 6.28
CA GLN A 301 11.45 13.76 7.66
C GLN A 301 12.09 12.38 7.88
N GLN A 302 12.68 11.77 6.85
CA GLN A 302 13.27 10.43 6.87
C GLN A 302 12.30 9.32 7.30
N VAL A 303 10.99 9.52 7.13
CA VAL A 303 9.95 8.50 7.36
C VAL A 303 9.82 7.59 6.14
N VAL A 304 9.96 8.16 4.95
CA VAL A 304 9.92 7.48 3.66
C VAL A 304 11.30 7.52 3.01
N MET A 305 11.72 6.40 2.41
CA MET A 305 12.98 6.31 1.67
C MET A 305 12.86 7.04 0.32
N PRO A 306 13.91 7.73 -0.15
CA PRO A 306 13.88 8.39 -1.45
C PRO A 306 13.77 7.38 -2.60
N PRO A 307 13.26 7.79 -3.77
CA PRO A 307 13.04 6.89 -4.91
C PRO A 307 14.34 6.34 -5.53
N SER A 308 15.49 6.90 -5.17
CA SER A 308 16.81 6.39 -5.54
C SER A 308 17.31 5.26 -4.63
N GLN A 309 16.71 5.06 -3.46
CA GLN A 309 17.10 4.01 -2.52
C GLN A 309 16.35 2.72 -2.83
N THR A 310 17.08 1.65 -3.12
CA THR A 310 16.52 0.33 -3.46
C THR A 310 16.94 -0.79 -2.51
N THR A 311 17.53 -0.41 -1.37
CA THR A 311 17.99 -1.32 -0.33
C THR A 311 17.78 -0.73 1.05
N CYS A 312 17.56 -1.57 2.04
CA CYS A 312 17.53 -1.21 3.46
C CYS A 312 17.99 -2.40 4.30
N THR A 313 18.57 -2.15 5.47
CA THR A 313 19.01 -3.22 6.37
C THR A 313 18.07 -3.30 7.56
N VAL A 314 17.47 -4.47 7.76
CA VAL A 314 16.74 -4.82 8.97
C VAL A 314 17.75 -5.18 10.06
N PRO A 315 17.69 -4.55 11.25
CA PRO A 315 18.63 -4.79 12.33
C PRO A 315 18.65 -6.24 12.82
N ALA A 316 19.81 -6.71 13.28
CA ALA A 316 19.96 -8.06 13.82
C ALA A 316 19.03 -8.35 15.00
N GLU A 317 18.70 -7.32 15.80
CA GLU A 317 17.82 -7.41 16.95
C GLU A 317 16.38 -7.79 16.54
N VAL A 318 15.93 -7.42 15.34
CA VAL A 318 14.61 -7.77 14.82
C VAL A 318 14.51 -9.27 14.57
N THR A 319 15.50 -9.84 13.89
CA THR A 319 15.57 -11.27 13.60
C THR A 319 15.79 -12.10 14.88
N ALA A 320 16.62 -11.61 15.81
CA ALA A 320 16.88 -12.29 17.09
C ALA A 320 15.67 -12.30 18.05
N ALA A 321 14.90 -11.19 18.07
CA ALA A 321 13.69 -11.07 18.88
C ALA A 321 12.50 -11.81 18.25
N GLY A 322 12.49 -11.96 16.92
CA GLY A 322 11.46 -12.63 16.15
C GLY A 322 11.64 -14.14 16.07
N GLY A 323 10.97 -14.71 15.07
CA GLY A 323 11.13 -16.10 14.65
C GLY A 323 11.99 -16.20 13.38
N GLU A 324 12.22 -17.44 12.94
CA GLU A 324 13.02 -17.77 11.76
C GLU A 324 12.46 -17.11 10.48
N PHE A 325 11.15 -16.94 10.39
CA PHE A 325 10.46 -16.31 9.28
C PHE A 325 9.82 -14.99 9.68
N GLY A 326 9.78 -14.05 8.74
CA GLY A 326 8.99 -12.82 8.85
C GLY A 326 8.19 -12.57 7.58
N LEU A 327 7.18 -11.71 7.68
CA LEU A 327 6.44 -11.19 6.54
C LEU A 327 6.94 -9.78 6.24
N GLY A 328 7.68 -9.65 5.14
CA GLY A 328 8.13 -8.38 4.61
C GLY A 328 7.05 -7.74 3.73
N ASN A 329 6.90 -6.43 3.88
CA ASN A 329 6.01 -5.59 3.08
C ASN A 329 6.80 -4.40 2.55
N LEU A 330 6.54 -4.03 1.30
CA LEU A 330 7.22 -2.94 0.62
C LEU A 330 6.22 -2.20 -0.27
N TYR A 331 6.25 -0.88 -0.19
CA TYR A 331 5.38 0.02 -0.94
C TYR A 331 6.24 0.99 -1.74
N ALA A 332 5.96 1.08 -3.03
CA ALA A 332 6.39 2.17 -3.91
C ALA A 332 5.21 3.13 -4.08
N TYR A 333 5.35 4.36 -3.60
CA TYR A 333 4.37 5.40 -3.88
C TYR A 333 4.57 5.94 -5.28
N GLY A 334 3.48 6.25 -5.97
CA GLY A 334 3.48 6.72 -7.34
C GLY A 334 3.17 8.20 -7.51
N PRO A 335 2.99 8.62 -8.76
CA PRO A 335 2.44 9.92 -9.10
C PRO A 335 0.93 10.00 -8.77
N GLU A 336 0.36 11.17 -9.00
CA GLU A 336 -1.08 11.44 -8.89
C GLU A 336 -1.54 12.26 -10.11
N ALA A 337 -2.72 11.97 -10.63
CA ALA A 337 -3.39 12.75 -11.66
C ALA A 337 -4.64 13.44 -11.07
N ASN A 338 -4.79 14.73 -11.35
CA ASN A 338 -5.88 15.54 -10.82
C ASN A 338 -6.70 16.17 -11.97
N PHE A 339 -8.01 16.01 -11.90
CA PHE A 339 -8.97 16.49 -12.89
C PHE A 339 -10.04 17.31 -12.20
N ALA A 340 -10.56 18.31 -12.90
CA ALA A 340 -11.67 19.11 -12.41
C ALA A 340 -12.42 19.78 -13.55
N TRP A 341 -13.71 20.03 -13.34
CA TRP A 341 -14.55 20.76 -14.27
C TRP A 341 -15.35 21.85 -13.57
N PRO A 342 -15.41 23.08 -14.12
CA PRO A 342 -14.57 23.56 -15.22
C PRO A 342 -13.07 23.54 -14.83
N PRO A 343 -12.14 23.39 -15.79
CA PRO A 343 -10.71 23.39 -15.51
C PRO A 343 -10.30 24.66 -14.78
N ARG A 344 -9.32 24.55 -13.88
CA ARG A 344 -8.86 25.70 -13.09
C ARG A 344 -8.35 26.81 -14.03
N PRO A 345 -8.92 28.03 -13.98
CA PRO A 345 -8.40 29.15 -14.77
C PRO A 345 -6.98 29.50 -14.34
N ALA A 346 -6.10 29.76 -15.30
CA ALA A 346 -4.72 30.17 -15.01
C ALA A 346 -4.65 31.51 -14.23
N ASN A 347 -5.60 32.41 -14.49
CA ASN A 347 -5.68 33.75 -13.89
C ASN A 347 -7.06 33.99 -13.25
N ALA A 348 -7.42 33.21 -12.25
CA ALA A 348 -8.70 33.34 -11.57
C ALA A 348 -8.75 34.63 -10.74
N ARG A 349 -9.57 35.62 -11.17
CA ARG A 349 -9.86 36.84 -10.39
C ARG A 349 -10.90 36.60 -9.29
N THR A 350 -11.67 35.52 -9.42
CA THR A 350 -12.67 35.06 -8.45
C THR A 350 -12.31 33.65 -7.96
N PRO A 351 -12.77 33.25 -6.75
CA PRO A 351 -12.54 31.91 -6.25
C PRO A 351 -13.07 30.86 -7.22
N TRP A 352 -12.19 29.96 -7.67
CA TRP A 352 -12.55 28.85 -8.56
C TRP A 352 -13.47 27.87 -7.82
N LYS A 353 -14.57 27.49 -8.48
CA LYS A 353 -15.59 26.57 -7.96
C LYS A 353 -15.84 25.46 -8.97
N PRO A 354 -15.11 24.34 -8.90
CA PRO A 354 -15.40 23.19 -9.75
C PRO A 354 -16.76 22.58 -9.40
N GLU A 355 -17.50 22.11 -10.38
CA GLU A 355 -18.68 21.25 -10.19
C GLU A 355 -18.24 19.87 -9.69
N TRP A 356 -17.16 19.35 -10.24
CA TRP A 356 -16.57 18.09 -9.79
C TRP A 356 -15.05 18.09 -9.83
N THR A 357 -14.46 17.23 -9.01
CA THR A 357 -13.03 16.91 -9.03
C THR A 357 -12.83 15.40 -9.06
N ALA A 358 -11.83 14.94 -9.81
CA ALA A 358 -11.40 13.55 -9.84
C ALA A 358 -9.90 13.47 -9.52
N ARG A 359 -9.50 12.54 -8.65
CA ARG A 359 -8.10 12.33 -8.25
C ARG A 359 -7.76 10.86 -8.41
N VAL A 360 -6.65 10.59 -9.10
CA VAL A 360 -6.14 9.24 -9.35
C VAL A 360 -4.75 9.09 -8.77
N ARG A 361 -4.55 8.14 -7.86
CA ARG A 361 -3.27 7.90 -7.18
C ARG A 361 -2.76 6.51 -7.48
N TYR A 362 -1.44 6.39 -7.62
CA TYR A 362 -0.81 5.14 -8.01
C TYR A 362 0.11 4.61 -6.91
N ARG A 363 0.19 3.28 -6.79
CA ARG A 363 1.08 2.56 -5.88
C ARG A 363 1.51 1.24 -6.51
N SER A 364 2.66 0.71 -6.11
CA SER A 364 2.93 -0.72 -6.22
C SER A 364 3.34 -1.27 -4.86
N ASN A 365 2.91 -2.47 -4.51
CA ASN A 365 3.29 -3.12 -3.27
C ASN A 365 3.70 -4.58 -3.49
N SER A 366 4.57 -5.05 -2.60
CA SER A 366 5.06 -6.43 -2.59
C SER A 366 5.04 -6.97 -1.17
N MET A 367 4.67 -8.24 -1.05
CA MET A 367 4.84 -9.01 0.18
C MET A 367 5.68 -10.25 -0.10
N TRP A 368 6.60 -10.57 0.82
CA TRP A 368 7.48 -11.74 0.71
C TRP A 368 7.80 -12.32 2.09
N LEU A 369 8.32 -13.54 2.11
CA LEU A 369 8.86 -14.15 3.32
C LEU A 369 10.27 -13.62 3.57
N LEU A 370 10.44 -12.84 4.64
CA LEU A 370 11.75 -12.46 5.14
C LEU A 370 12.46 -13.71 5.67
N ASN A 371 13.70 -13.95 5.22
CA ASN A 371 14.52 -15.13 5.54
C ASN A 371 13.87 -16.48 5.17
N GLY A 372 12.77 -16.46 4.41
CA GLY A 372 12.18 -17.65 3.81
C GLY A 372 12.87 -18.02 2.50
N PRO A 373 12.64 -19.25 2.00
CA PRO A 373 13.10 -19.61 0.67
C PRO A 373 12.49 -18.63 -0.34
N ASP A 374 13.26 -18.27 -1.37
CA ASP A 374 12.74 -17.46 -2.47
C ASP A 374 11.57 -18.23 -3.10
N MET A 375 10.34 -17.74 -2.90
CA MET A 375 9.12 -18.37 -3.43
C MET A 375 9.22 -18.55 -4.94
N ASP A 376 9.92 -17.64 -5.60
CA ASP A 376 10.18 -17.65 -7.03
C ASP A 376 11.15 -18.78 -7.41
N ALA A 377 12.10 -19.13 -6.53
CA ALA A 377 12.99 -20.29 -6.69
C ALA A 377 12.32 -21.62 -6.32
N MET A 378 11.49 -21.64 -5.27
CA MET A 378 10.73 -22.83 -4.84
C MET A 378 9.72 -23.27 -5.91
N MET A 379 9.06 -22.32 -6.57
CA MET A 379 8.08 -22.63 -7.62
C MET A 379 8.73 -22.94 -8.98
N ARG A 380 9.97 -22.46 -9.23
CA ARG A 380 10.79 -22.88 -10.38
C ARG A 380 11.48 -24.23 -10.17
N GLY A 381 11.71 -24.63 -8.92
CA GLY A 381 12.36 -25.89 -8.53
C GLY A 381 11.41 -27.09 -8.42
N GLY A 382 10.13 -26.94 -8.78
CA GLY A 382 9.13 -28.01 -8.77
C GLY A 382 9.34 -29.13 -9.79
N ASP A 383 10.46 -29.15 -10.52
CA ASP A 383 10.77 -30.15 -11.55
C ASP A 383 12.20 -30.70 -11.49
N SER A 384 12.83 -30.68 -10.30
CA SER A 384 14.11 -31.37 -10.09
C SER A 384 14.16 -32.09 -8.74
N SER A 385 13.28 -33.07 -8.57
CA SER A 385 13.64 -34.25 -7.78
C SER A 385 14.18 -35.30 -8.74
N GLU A 386 15.51 -35.43 -8.80
CA GLU A 386 16.16 -36.66 -9.22
C GLU A 386 15.75 -37.76 -8.25
N ALA A 387 14.59 -38.35 -8.51
CA ALA A 387 14.16 -39.59 -7.90
C ALA A 387 14.98 -40.73 -8.54
N GLU A 388 15.85 -41.35 -7.74
CA GLU A 388 16.42 -42.65 -8.05
C GLU A 388 15.33 -43.61 -8.59
N PRO A 389 15.65 -44.42 -9.61
CA PRO A 389 14.63 -45.27 -10.22
C PRO A 389 14.09 -46.29 -9.20
N PRO A 390 12.77 -46.41 -9.05
CA PRO A 390 12.19 -47.27 -8.03
C PRO A 390 12.48 -48.75 -8.32
N LYS A 391 13.04 -49.45 -7.32
CA LYS A 391 13.20 -50.91 -7.34
C LYS A 391 11.84 -51.58 -7.53
N LYS A 392 11.69 -52.32 -8.62
CA LYS A 392 10.50 -53.11 -8.97
C LYS A 392 10.13 -54.08 -7.83
N LYS A 393 9.03 -53.84 -7.13
CA LYS A 393 8.40 -54.84 -6.26
C LYS A 393 7.69 -55.91 -7.12
N LYS A 394 7.91 -57.19 -6.76
CA LYS A 394 7.40 -58.37 -7.48
C LYS A 394 5.87 -58.46 -7.37
N LYS A 395 5.20 -58.75 -8.49
CA LYS A 395 3.74 -59.01 -8.57
C LYS A 395 3.39 -60.30 -7.82
N CYS A 396 2.50 -60.22 -6.82
CA CYS A 396 1.76 -61.38 -6.34
C CYS A 396 0.64 -61.71 -7.34
N LYS A 397 0.54 -62.99 -7.71
CA LYS A 397 -0.44 -63.57 -8.65
C LYS A 397 -1.52 -64.33 -7.87
N GLY A 398 -2.74 -64.34 -8.40
CA GLY A 398 -3.85 -65.21 -8.01
C GLY A 398 -4.99 -64.40 -7.39
N GLY A 399 -6.25 -64.49 -7.80
CA GLY A 399 -6.98 -65.62 -8.38
C GLY A 399 -8.25 -65.78 -7.52
N LEU A 400 -9.42 -65.69 -8.14
CA LEU A 400 -10.73 -65.72 -7.47
C LEU A 400 -10.94 -66.98 -6.61
N GLY A 401 -11.37 -66.78 -5.37
CA GLY A 401 -11.99 -67.82 -4.54
C GLY A 401 -11.50 -67.81 -3.10
N GLY A 402 -12.32 -67.29 -2.18
CA GLY A 402 -12.04 -67.41 -0.74
C GLY A 402 -12.68 -66.34 0.13
N LEU A 403 -14.02 -66.24 0.10
CA LEU A 403 -14.76 -65.81 1.29
C LEU A 403 -14.52 -66.84 2.39
N LEU A 404 -14.35 -66.37 3.64
CA LEU A 404 -14.18 -67.10 4.90
C LEU A 404 -12.72 -67.39 5.30
N GLY A 405 -12.22 -66.64 6.28
CA GLY A 405 -11.13 -67.08 7.14
C GLY A 405 -10.23 -65.98 7.70
N ALA A 406 -10.38 -65.73 9.01
CA ALA A 406 -9.40 -65.12 9.94
C ALA A 406 -9.07 -63.62 9.71
N VAL A 407 -9.28 -62.65 10.60
CA VAL A 407 -9.33 -62.62 12.07
C VAL A 407 -8.27 -63.52 12.70
N VAL A 408 -7.16 -62.87 13.08
CA VAL A 408 -6.05 -63.30 13.94
C VAL A 408 -4.71 -63.37 13.19
N THR A 409 -3.76 -62.59 13.71
CA THR A 409 -2.37 -62.34 13.30
C THR A 409 -2.16 -61.22 12.27
N GLY A 410 -1.41 -60.20 12.71
CA GLY A 410 -1.07 -59.01 11.96
C GLY A 410 0.01 -59.22 10.91
N GLU A 411 0.15 -58.20 10.07
CA GLU A 411 0.94 -58.08 8.84
C GLU A 411 0.40 -58.84 7.63
N GLY A 412 -0.09 -58.08 6.65
CA GLY A 412 -0.59 -58.58 5.38
C GLY A 412 -0.77 -57.49 4.33
N CYS A 413 0.33 -57.22 3.60
CA CYS A 413 0.55 -56.35 2.43
C CYS A 413 0.99 -54.89 2.68
#